data_AF-A0A957UUV0-F1
#
_entry.id   AF-A0A957UUV0-F1
#
_cell.length_a   1.000
_cell.length_b   1.000
_cell.length_c   1.000
_cell.angle_alpha   90.00
_cell.angle_beta   90.00
_cell.angle_gamma   90.00
#
_symmetry.space_group_name_H-M   'P 1'
#
loop_
_entity.id
_entity.type
_entity.pdbx_description
1 polymer ?
#
loop_
_entity_poly.entity_id
_entity_poly.type
_entity_poly.pdbx_seq_one_letter_code
_entity_poly.pdbx_strand_id
1 'polypeptide(L)' 'MNGLEALQSVQFVTVDGKRVAVVDGDDWEALIEWLENIEDAQSAREAYRTLKDAGGDRTRAGWLRWEEIEGDLD' A
#
# COMPACT_ATOMS: atom_id res chain seq x y z
N MET A 1 15.27 -0.22 -7.37
CA MET A 1 15.68 0.63 -6.23
C MET A 1 14.75 0.38 -5.06
N ASN A 2 15.11 0.74 -3.83
CA ASN A 2 14.13 0.89 -2.75
C ASN A 2 13.43 2.27 -2.84
N GLY A 3 12.27 2.45 -2.20
CA GLY A 3 11.49 3.69 -2.32
C GLY A 3 12.24 4.98 -1.94
N LEU A 4 13.25 4.89 -1.06
CA LEU A 4 14.06 6.05 -0.70
C LEU A 4 15.02 6.47 -1.83
N GLU A 5 15.59 5.50 -2.53
CA GLU A 5 16.47 5.75 -3.68
C GLU A 5 15.70 6.39 -4.85
N ALA A 6 14.46 5.96 -5.09
CA ALA A 6 13.56 6.57 -6.08
C ALA A 6 13.23 8.04 -5.76
N LEU A 7 13.02 8.38 -4.48
CA LEU A 7 12.80 9.77 -4.06
C LEU A 7 14.05 10.65 -4.23
N GLN A 8 15.24 10.06 -4.16
CA GLN A 8 16.51 10.77 -4.34
C GLN A 8 16.91 10.93 -5.81
N SER A 9 16.36 10.11 -6.72
CA SER A 9 16.66 10.16 -8.15
C SER A 9 15.84 11.21 -8.91
N VAL A 10 14.85 11.83 -8.25
CA VAL A 10 13.94 12.83 -8.85
C VAL A 10 14.71 13.98 -9.49
N GLN A 11 14.48 14.19 -10.78
CA GLN A 11 14.93 15.37 -11.50
C GLN A 11 13.79 16.37 -11.67
N PHE A 12 14.13 17.64 -11.89
CA PHE A 12 13.13 18.67 -12.12
C PHE A 12 13.37 19.37 -13.45
N VAL A 13 12.30 19.53 -14.22
CA VAL A 13 12.30 20.27 -15.49
C VAL A 13 11.20 21.32 -15.49
N THR A 14 11.31 22.33 -16.34
CA THR A 14 10.27 23.34 -16.54
C THR A 14 9.58 23.10 -17.89
N VAL A 15 8.27 22.88 -17.86
CA VAL A 15 7.42 22.72 -19.06
C VAL A 15 6.31 23.77 -18.99
N ASP A 16 6.22 24.63 -20.01
CA ASP A 16 5.24 25.73 -20.08
C ASP A 16 5.19 26.60 -18.82
N GLY A 17 6.36 26.91 -18.25
CA GLY A 17 6.49 27.71 -17.04
C GLY A 17 6.16 26.97 -15.73
N LYS A 18 5.82 25.68 -15.79
CA LYS A 18 5.57 24.84 -14.60
C LYS A 18 6.74 23.94 -14.31
N ARG A 19 7.13 23.84 -13.03
CA ARG A 19 8.13 22.88 -12.56
C ARG A 19 7.49 21.51 -12.41
N VAL A 20 8.06 20.51 -13.08
CA VAL A 20 7.60 19.12 -13.10
C VAL A 20 8.72 18.23 -12.56
N ALA A 21 8.34 17.19 -11.83
CA ALA A 21 9.26 16.13 -11.39
C ALA A 21 9.32 15.04 -12.47
N VAL A 22 10.53 14.61 -12.81
CA VAL A 22 10.79 13.51 -13.73
C VAL A 22 11.41 12.38 -12.92
N VAL A 23 10.80 11.22 -13.02
CA VAL A 23 11.21 9.98 -12.35
C VAL A 23 11.23 8.89 -13.43
N ASP A 24 12.13 7.92 -13.29
CA ASP A 24 12.08 6.71 -14.10
C ASP A 24 10.77 5.95 -13.83
N GLY A 25 10.21 5.31 -14.86
CA GLY A 25 8.92 4.61 -14.74
C GLY A 25 8.98 3.44 -13.77
N ASP A 26 10.05 2.66 -13.82
CA ASP A 26 10.22 1.49 -12.94
C ASP A 26 10.44 1.94 -11.49
N ASP A 27 11.17 3.04 -11.29
CA ASP A 27 11.36 3.64 -9.97
C ASP A 27 10.06 4.21 -9.39
N TRP A 28 9.18 4.76 -10.24
CA TRP A 28 7.87 5.24 -9.84
C TRP A 28 6.95 4.09 -9.39
N GLU A 29 6.90 3.00 -10.15
CA GLU A 29 6.14 1.80 -9.78
C GLU A 29 6.66 1.20 -8.48
N ALA A 30 7.98 1.07 -8.32
CA ALA A 30 8.60 0.58 -7.10
C ALA A 30 8.31 1.48 -5.88
N LEU A 31 8.18 2.80 -6.07
CA LEU A 31 7.80 3.72 -5.00
C LEU A 31 6.35 3.50 -4.57
N ILE A 32 5.42 3.30 -5.51
CA ILE A 32 4.02 2.99 -5.21
C ILE A 32 3.94 1.67 -4.44
N GLU A 33 4.57 0.61 -4.96
CA GLU A 33 4.57 -0.71 -4.31
C GLU A 33 5.15 -0.64 -2.89
N TRP A 34 6.20 0.17 -2.69
CA TRP A 34 6.76 0.39 -1.35
C TRP A 34 5.79 1.07 -0.39
N LEU A 35 5.02 2.06 -0.85
CA LEU A 35 3.98 2.72 -0.04
C LEU A 35 2.84 1.76 0.31
N GLU A 36 2.34 0.99 -0.67
CA GLU A 36 1.30 -0.02 -0.48
C GLU A 36 1.76 -1.08 0.54
N ASN A 37 3.00 -1.57 0.44
CA ASN A 37 3.55 -2.51 1.41
C ASN A 37 3.58 -1.96 2.85
N ILE A 38 3.79 -0.66 3.04
CA ILE A 38 3.74 -0.03 4.36
C ILE A 38 2.31 -0.04 4.90
N GLU A 39 1.34 0.34 4.07
CA GLU A 39 -0.08 0.36 4.44
C GLU A 39 -0.61 -1.05 4.72
N ASP A 40 -0.31 -2.02 3.85
CA ASP A 40 -0.66 -3.43 4.00
C ASP A 40 -0.06 -4.02 5.27
N ALA A 41 1.21 -3.71 5.57
CA ALA A 41 1.84 -4.16 6.80
C ALA A 41 1.15 -3.59 8.05
N GLN A 42 0.64 -2.36 7.99
CA GLN A 42 -0.13 -1.77 9.09
C GLN A 42 -1.49 -2.46 9.25
N SER A 43 -2.22 -2.63 8.16
CA SER A 43 -3.51 -3.33 8.11
C SER A 43 -3.39 -4.77 8.63
N ALA A 44 -2.37 -5.50 8.18
CA ALA A 44 -2.11 -6.87 8.64
C ALA A 44 -1.77 -6.93 10.15
N ARG A 45 -1.00 -5.97 10.67
CA ARG A 45 -0.69 -5.88 12.11
C ARG A 45 -1.93 -5.60 12.94
N GLU A 46 -2.81 -4.72 12.47
CA GLU A 46 -4.07 -4.41 13.14
C GLU A 46 -5.02 -5.60 13.12
N ALA A 47 -5.23 -6.22 11.96
CA ALA A 47 -6.04 -7.43 11.81
C ALA A 47 -5.54 -8.57 12.72
N TYR A 48 -4.21 -8.74 12.81
CA TYR A 48 -3.61 -9.74 13.70
C TYR A 48 -3.84 -9.43 15.18
N ARG A 49 -3.77 -8.16 15.61
CA ARG A 49 -4.10 -7.76 16.99
C ARG A 49 -5.55 -8.09 17.32
N THR A 50 -6.49 -7.72 16.46
CA THR A 50 -7.91 -8.04 16.62
C THR A 50 -8.15 -9.54 16.72
N LEU A 51 -7.51 -10.34 15.86
CA LEU A 51 -7.60 -11.79 15.91
C LEU A 51 -7.05 -12.37 17.22
N LYS A 52 -5.93 -11.83 17.71
CA LYS A 52 -5.33 -12.24 18.98
C LYS A 52 -6.24 -11.92 20.17
N ASP A 53 -6.84 -10.73 20.19
CA ASP A 53 -7.77 -10.31 21.25
C ASP A 53 -9.08 -11.13 21.23
N ALA A 54 -9.47 -11.63 20.05
CA ALA A 54 -10.55 -12.59 19.88
C ALA A 54 -10.18 -14.04 20.27
N GLY A 55 -8.94 -14.30 20.70
CA GLY A 55 -8.45 -15.64 21.06
C GLY A 55 -8.21 -16.56 19.86
N GLY A 56 -7.97 -15.98 18.68
CA GLY A 56 -7.78 -16.72 17.43
C GLY A 56 -9.07 -17.09 16.69
N ASP A 57 -10.24 -16.71 17.23
CA ASP A 57 -11.53 -16.92 16.60
C ASP A 57 -11.80 -15.82 15.56
N ARG A 58 -11.79 -16.22 14.28
CA ARG A 58 -11.95 -15.31 13.13
C ARG A 58 -13.34 -14.68 13.07
N THR A 59 -14.38 -15.43 13.45
CA THR A 59 -15.75 -14.91 13.47
C THR A 59 -15.90 -13.85 14.56
N ARG A 60 -15.33 -14.09 15.74
CA ARG A 60 -15.31 -13.10 16.82
C ARG A 60 -14.43 -11.89 16.51
N ALA A 61 -13.41 -12.05 15.67
CA ALA A 61 -12.59 -10.97 15.14
C ALA A 61 -13.28 -10.17 14.01
N GLY A 62 -14.51 -10.53 13.62
CA GLY A 62 -15.28 -9.85 12.60
C GLY A 62 -14.86 -10.18 11.16
N TRP A 63 -14.10 -11.25 10.94
CA TRP A 63 -13.69 -11.65 9.60
C TRP A 63 -14.88 -12.25 8.85
N LEU A 64 -15.06 -11.81 7.61
CA LEU A 64 -16.07 -12.33 6.69
C LEU A 64 -15.47 -13.47 5.86
N ARG A 65 -16.29 -14.42 5.43
CA ARG A 65 -15.84 -15.44 4.48
C ARG A 65 -15.84 -14.84 3.08
N TRP A 66 -14.86 -15.23 2.27
CA TRP A 66 -14.73 -14.71 0.91
C TRP A 66 -15.98 -14.94 0.09
N GLU A 67 -16.58 -16.13 0.19
CA GLU A 67 -17.80 -16.52 -0.52
C GLU A 67 -19.03 -15.68 -0.12
N GLU A 68 -18.97 -14.95 0.99
CA GLU A 68 -20.06 -14.09 1.47
C GLU A 68 -19.97 -12.66 0.92
N ILE A 69 -18.81 -12.23 0.42
CA ILE A 69 -18.56 -10.83 0.04
C ILE A 69 -18.02 -10.64 -1.37
N GLU A 70 -17.61 -11.71 -2.06
CA GLU A 70 -16.96 -11.59 -3.38
C GLU A 70 -17.84 -10.88 -4.42
N GLY A 71 -19.17 -10.98 -4.32
CA GLY A 71 -20.11 -10.30 -5.20
C GLY A 71 -20.37 -8.81 -4.88
N ASP A 72 -19.85 -8.31 -3.76
CA ASP A 72 -20.03 -6.92 -3.32
C ASP A 72 -18.81 -6.03 -3.67
N LEU A 73 -17.76 -6.60 -4.29
CA LEU A 73 -16.47 -5.96 -4.53
C LEU A 73 -16.25 -5.47 -5.99
N ASP A 74 -17.31 -5.36 -6.78
CA ASP A 74 -17.28 -4.84 -8.17
C ASP A 74 -17.07 -3.32 -8.27
#